data_AF-J3KH80-F1
#
_entry.id   AF-J3KH80-F1
#
_cell.length_a   1.000
_cell.length_b   1.000
_cell.length_c   1.000
_cell.angle_alpha   90.00
_cell.angle_beta   90.00
_cell.angle_gamma   90.00
#
_symmetry.space_group_name_H-M   'P 1'
#
loop_
_entity.id
_entity.type
_entity.pdbx_description
1 polymer ?
#
loop_
_entity_poly.entity_id
_entity_poly.type
_entity_poly.pdbx_seq_one_letter_code
_entity_poly.pdbx_strand_id
1 'polypeptide(L)'
;MPEETFKVNSTFFKAPPGIQPGYFYRIYTASGSYKYLHADDPTPRGPDSKGENLDFKAIPKGNWVVGSLQPSRKSQGKFSLGATSTTPLKGIERTWHQKRVDIQDLQESRYVHLDEDEDLIFDNLWHLYSMPHIHQDRAIGKTISVPHVAYFAYFPSVVELLQRESDMYRTIQGQGIGDEFLGYITESQSRIIGILVGCKGSESDFDQDIPGAEDIGACQSVLSKLQRLGISLGTVWPESFWIRNNKATISSFATCVRDANVQAMEREMKSVERAFADPLDVRNLSKELREQVEAIFRRDGKLHQVVIFQGRSHKYHLSKC
;
A
#
# COMPACT_ATOMS: atom_id res chain seq x y z
N MET A 1 21.12 14.90 26.98
CA MET A 1 20.23 13.73 27.13
C MET A 1 20.99 12.51 26.67
N PRO A 2 20.78 11.32 27.25
CA PRO A 2 21.41 10.11 26.75
C PRO A 2 20.98 9.86 25.30
N GLU A 3 21.92 9.48 24.44
CA GLU A 3 21.69 9.25 23.01
C GLU A 3 21.73 7.75 22.69
N GLU A 4 21.17 7.38 21.55
CA GLU A 4 21.23 6.04 20.99
C GLU A 4 21.45 6.05 19.48
N THR A 5 22.09 5.00 18.98
CA THR A 5 22.24 4.79 17.54
C THR A 5 20.92 4.29 16.93
N PHE A 6 20.81 4.45 15.62
CA PHE A 6 19.66 3.96 14.86
C PHE A 6 20.12 3.44 13.50
N LYS A 7 19.26 2.64 12.87
CA LYS A 7 19.35 2.29 11.45
C LYS A 7 18.19 2.93 10.72
N VAL A 8 18.45 3.47 9.53
CA VAL A 8 17.36 3.83 8.62
C VAL A 8 16.76 2.52 8.13
N ASN A 9 15.47 2.34 8.42
CA ASN A 9 14.74 1.15 8.02
C ASN A 9 14.02 1.35 6.68
N SER A 10 13.54 2.57 6.42
CA SER A 10 12.94 2.93 5.13
C SER A 10 12.96 4.44 4.93
N THR A 11 13.04 4.88 3.67
CA THR A 11 12.92 6.30 3.29
C THR A 11 11.96 6.46 2.13
N PHE A 12 11.16 7.52 2.16
CA PHE A 12 10.22 7.77 1.07
C PHE A 12 10.14 9.25 0.71
N PHE A 13 9.77 9.46 -0.55
CA PHE A 13 9.74 10.75 -1.23
C PHE A 13 8.31 11.07 -1.59
N LYS A 14 7.88 12.28 -1.21
CA LYS A 14 6.65 12.93 -1.64
C LYS A 14 5.37 12.28 -1.10
N ALA A 15 4.71 13.00 -0.19
CA ALA A 15 3.36 12.66 0.23
C ALA A 15 2.38 12.75 -0.96
N PRO A 16 1.25 12.01 -0.95
CA PRO A 16 0.16 12.20 -1.90
C PRO A 16 -0.27 13.68 -1.96
N PRO A 17 -0.78 14.16 -3.11
CA PRO A 17 -1.27 15.54 -3.23
C PRO A 17 -2.32 15.86 -2.17
N GLY A 18 -2.18 17.02 -1.53
CA GLY A 18 -3.06 17.45 -0.43
C GLY A 18 -2.57 17.05 0.97
N ILE A 19 -1.50 16.26 1.07
CA ILE A 19 -0.73 16.05 2.30
C ILE A 19 0.58 16.83 2.13
N GLN A 20 0.95 17.67 3.11
CA GLN A 20 2.15 18.50 2.97
C GLN A 20 3.39 17.63 2.72
N PRO A 21 4.28 18.04 1.80
CA PRO A 21 5.43 17.24 1.41
C PRO A 21 6.41 17.16 2.58
N GLY A 22 6.57 15.95 3.12
CA GLY A 22 7.57 15.64 4.12
C GLY A 22 8.54 14.58 3.60
N TYR A 23 9.84 14.76 3.79
CA TYR A 23 10.78 13.64 3.77
C TYR A 23 10.51 12.78 4.97
N PHE A 24 10.21 11.50 4.78
CA PHE A 24 10.03 10.61 5.90
C PHE A 24 11.13 9.55 5.97
N TYR A 25 11.84 9.54 7.09
CA TYR A 25 12.63 8.40 7.52
C TYR A 25 11.81 7.61 8.54
N ARG A 26 11.73 6.30 8.36
CA ARG A 26 11.43 5.38 9.45
C ARG A 26 12.76 4.82 9.92
N ILE A 27 13.06 5.03 11.19
CA ILE A 27 14.31 4.57 11.79
C ILE A 27 14.00 3.54 12.86
N TYR A 28 14.92 2.59 13.03
CA TYR A 28 14.86 1.58 14.07
C TYR A 28 15.98 1.84 15.07
N THR A 29 15.63 2.07 16.34
CA THR A 29 16.58 2.46 17.38
C THR A 29 17.27 1.26 18.01
N ALA A 30 18.45 1.48 18.60
CA ALA A 30 19.16 0.45 19.36
C ALA A 30 18.32 -0.08 20.54
N SER A 31 17.40 0.72 21.09
CA SER A 31 16.45 0.28 22.10
C SER A 31 15.30 -0.58 21.57
N GLY A 32 15.25 -0.86 20.27
CA GLY A 32 14.24 -1.72 19.64
C GLY A 32 12.91 -1.04 19.35
N SER A 33 12.91 0.28 19.10
CA SER A 33 11.68 1.02 18.79
C SER A 33 11.74 1.67 17.40
N TYR A 34 10.58 1.77 16.75
CA TYR A 34 10.47 2.57 15.52
C TYR A 34 10.22 4.03 15.85
N LYS A 35 10.94 4.92 15.17
CA LYS A 35 10.73 6.37 15.19
C LYS A 35 10.60 6.91 13.78
N TYR A 36 10.00 8.07 13.67
CA TYR A 36 9.74 8.73 12.39
C TYR A 36 10.43 10.08 12.37
N LEU A 37 11.11 10.39 11.28
CA LEU A 37 11.68 11.72 11.05
C LEU A 37 10.97 12.35 9.87
N HIS A 38 10.45 13.56 10.03
CA HIS A 38 9.81 14.32 8.95
C HIS A 38 10.57 15.61 8.64
N ALA A 39 10.80 15.94 7.37
CA ALA A 39 11.35 17.24 6.97
C ALA A 39 10.39 17.96 6.03
N ASP A 40 10.02 19.20 6.34
CA ASP A 40 9.20 20.05 5.46
C ASP A 40 10.08 20.72 4.38
N ASP A 41 10.86 19.92 3.64
CA ASP A 41 11.71 20.36 2.53
C ASP A 41 11.02 20.00 1.20
N PRO A 42 10.62 21.00 0.38
CA PRO A 42 9.98 20.74 -0.91
C PRO A 42 10.97 20.32 -2.00
N THR A 43 12.28 20.44 -1.76
CA THR A 43 13.33 20.11 -2.74
C THR A 43 13.37 18.61 -2.95
N PRO A 44 13.16 18.06 -4.16
CA PRO A 44 13.24 16.62 -4.42
C PRO A 44 14.66 16.06 -4.22
N ARG A 45 14.76 14.86 -3.64
CA ARG A 45 15.97 14.04 -3.44
C ARG A 45 15.60 12.59 -3.77
N GLY A 46 16.58 11.73 -4.01
CA GLY A 46 16.37 10.30 -4.19
C GLY A 46 16.38 9.52 -2.87
N PRO A 47 15.97 8.23 -2.87
CA PRO A 47 16.11 7.27 -1.76
C PRO A 47 17.35 7.44 -0.91
N ASP A 48 17.18 7.44 0.41
CA ASP A 48 18.27 7.63 1.38
C ASP A 48 18.23 6.56 2.48
N SER A 49 18.19 5.30 2.05
CA SER A 49 18.22 4.13 2.94
C SER A 49 19.46 4.07 3.85
N LYS A 50 20.51 4.86 3.55
CA LYS A 50 21.74 4.97 4.33
C LYS A 50 21.77 6.17 5.30
N GLY A 51 20.79 7.08 5.21
CA GLY A 51 20.75 8.32 6.00
C GLY A 51 21.96 9.22 5.74
N GLU A 52 22.37 9.35 4.48
CA GLU A 52 23.44 10.23 4.01
C GLU A 52 23.06 11.71 4.08
N ASN A 53 21.76 12.02 3.95
CA ASN A 53 21.21 13.35 4.13
C ASN A 53 21.10 13.76 5.60
N LEU A 54 21.33 12.85 6.57
CA LEU A 54 21.32 13.18 7.99
C LEU A 54 22.74 13.58 8.45
N ASP A 55 22.84 14.67 9.20
CA ASP A 55 24.12 15.13 9.79
C ASP A 55 24.44 14.50 11.15
N PHE A 56 23.61 13.54 11.58
CA PHE A 56 23.70 12.83 12.84
C PHE A 56 23.61 11.31 12.62
N LYS A 57 24.23 10.55 13.53
CA LYS A 57 24.18 9.08 13.58
C LYS A 57 23.62 8.54 14.90
N ALA A 58 23.25 9.44 15.80
CA ALA A 58 22.61 9.15 17.07
C ALA A 58 21.47 10.13 17.31
N ILE A 59 20.46 9.69 18.06
CA ILE A 59 19.26 10.46 18.43
C ILE A 59 19.07 10.46 19.95
N PRO A 60 18.37 11.44 20.52
CA PRO A 60 18.03 11.41 21.94
C PRO A 60 17.18 10.19 22.27
N LYS A 61 17.51 9.48 23.34
CA LYS A 61 16.64 8.44 23.91
C LYS A 61 15.34 9.07 24.41
N GLY A 62 14.25 8.31 24.35
CA GLY A 62 13.00 8.66 25.01
C GLY A 62 11.75 8.16 24.31
N ASN A 63 10.60 8.60 24.83
CA ASN A 63 9.27 8.14 24.41
C ASN A 63 8.68 8.98 23.26
N TRP A 64 9.49 9.80 22.57
CA TRP A 64 9.03 10.50 21.38
C TRP A 64 8.80 9.52 20.24
N VAL A 65 7.92 9.86 19.31
CA VAL A 65 7.54 9.04 18.15
C VAL A 65 8.01 9.69 16.86
N VAL A 66 7.88 11.02 16.79
CA VAL A 66 8.17 11.82 15.60
C VAL A 66 9.25 12.86 15.91
N GLY A 67 10.26 12.97 15.05
CA GLY A 67 11.26 14.02 15.06
C GLY A 67 11.11 14.92 13.83
N SER A 68 11.11 16.24 14.02
CA SER A 68 11.17 17.19 12.91
C SER A 68 12.62 17.41 12.50
N LEU A 69 12.86 17.36 11.20
CA LEU A 69 14.14 17.63 10.57
C LEU A 69 14.16 19.07 10.08
N GLN A 70 15.30 19.72 10.29
CA GLN A 70 15.56 21.07 9.82
C GLN A 70 16.90 21.11 9.08
N PRO A 71 17.10 22.07 8.15
CA PRO A 71 18.39 22.24 7.50
C PRO A 71 19.53 22.33 8.52
N SER A 72 20.56 21.53 8.32
CA SER A 72 21.73 21.50 9.19
C SER A 72 22.52 22.79 9.06
N ARG A 73 22.93 23.35 10.20
CA ARG A 73 23.90 24.46 10.27
C ARG A 73 25.35 23.99 10.17
N LYS A 74 25.61 22.69 10.32
CA LYS A 74 26.95 22.09 10.36
C LYS A 74 27.37 21.53 9.01
N SER A 75 26.43 20.99 8.26
CA SER A 75 26.66 20.29 6.99
C SER A 75 25.69 20.81 5.93
N GLN A 76 26.21 21.55 4.96
CA GLN A 76 25.40 22.09 3.87
C GLN A 76 24.67 20.96 3.14
N GLY A 77 23.37 21.17 2.87
CA GLY A 77 22.52 20.19 2.19
C GLY A 77 22.05 19.04 3.08
N LYS A 78 22.45 18.94 4.35
CA LYS A 78 21.98 17.88 5.27
C LYS A 78 20.89 18.36 6.22
N PHE A 79 20.25 17.43 6.90
CA PHE A 79 19.27 17.68 7.94
C PHE A 79 19.83 17.36 9.32
N SER A 80 19.43 18.16 10.30
CA SER A 80 19.62 17.92 11.72
C SER A 80 18.28 17.71 12.41
N LEU A 81 18.27 16.99 13.53
CA LEU A 81 17.08 16.85 14.35
C LEU A 81 16.77 18.18 15.05
N GLY A 82 15.59 18.74 14.77
CA GLY A 82 15.11 20.00 15.31
C GLY A 82 14.31 19.82 16.60
N ALA A 83 13.12 19.23 16.50
CA ALA A 83 12.23 19.00 17.63
C ALA A 83 11.72 17.55 17.65
N THR A 84 11.20 17.12 18.79
CA THR A 84 10.60 15.78 18.97
C THR A 84 9.19 15.89 19.53
N SER A 85 8.32 14.99 19.12
CA SER A 85 6.93 14.89 19.56
C SER A 85 6.61 13.49 20.04
N THR A 86 5.80 13.40 21.10
CA THR A 86 5.25 12.16 21.64
C THR A 86 3.87 11.82 21.08
N THR A 87 3.34 12.64 20.16
CA THR A 87 2.03 12.43 19.56
C THR A 87 1.99 11.06 18.87
N PRO A 88 1.08 10.16 19.27
CA PRO A 88 0.93 8.86 18.62
C PRO A 88 0.57 9.02 17.15
N LEU A 89 1.15 8.17 16.31
CA LEU A 89 0.79 8.10 14.90
C LEU A 89 -0.48 7.28 14.72
N LYS A 90 -1.34 7.68 13.77
CA LYS A 90 -2.56 6.96 13.44
C LYS A 90 -2.25 5.51 13.03
N GLY A 91 -2.98 4.56 13.61
CA GLY A 91 -3.00 3.15 13.25
C GLY A 91 -4.42 2.73 12.83
N ILE A 92 -4.62 1.45 12.51
CA ILE A 92 -5.96 0.90 12.35
C ILE A 92 -6.63 0.90 13.73
N GLU A 93 -7.77 1.59 13.85
CA GLU A 93 -8.43 1.81 15.14
C GLU A 93 -9.59 0.83 15.36
N ARG A 94 -10.39 0.58 14.31
CA ARG A 94 -11.57 -0.29 14.39
C ARG A 94 -11.15 -1.71 14.08
N THR A 95 -10.80 -2.43 15.13
CA THR A 95 -10.38 -3.83 15.04
C THR A 95 -11.51 -4.79 15.37
N TRP A 96 -11.52 -5.94 14.71
CA TRP A 96 -12.54 -6.99 14.91
C TRP A 96 -11.93 -8.39 15.10
N HIS A 97 -10.67 -8.56 14.74
CA HIS A 97 -9.88 -9.76 14.97
C HIS A 97 -8.97 -9.58 16.20
N GLN A 98 -8.63 -10.65 16.93
CA GLN A 98 -7.79 -10.58 18.13
C GLN A 98 -6.30 -10.84 17.88
N LYS A 99 -5.95 -11.64 16.88
CA LYS A 99 -4.53 -11.94 16.57
C LYS A 99 -3.77 -10.67 16.15
N ARG A 100 -2.59 -10.48 16.73
CA ARG A 100 -1.61 -9.43 16.43
C ARG A 100 -0.26 -10.09 16.20
N VAL A 101 0.50 -9.61 15.23
CA VAL A 101 1.87 -10.06 14.92
C VAL A 101 2.73 -8.81 14.76
N ASP A 102 3.86 -8.74 15.46
CA ASP A 102 4.75 -7.60 15.29
C ASP A 102 5.48 -7.70 13.95
N ILE A 103 5.68 -6.57 13.28
CA ILE A 103 6.38 -6.53 11.99
C ILE A 103 7.79 -7.09 12.10
N GLN A 104 8.43 -7.03 13.27
CA GLN A 104 9.74 -7.66 13.48
C GLN A 104 9.68 -9.19 13.42
N ASP A 105 8.56 -9.80 13.83
CA ASP A 105 8.36 -11.24 13.74
C ASP A 105 8.12 -11.71 12.28
N LEU A 106 7.75 -10.76 11.41
CA LEU A 106 7.70 -10.95 9.96
C LEU A 106 9.05 -10.67 9.30
N GLN A 107 10.02 -10.04 9.98
CA GLN A 107 11.27 -9.59 9.36
C GLN A 107 12.32 -10.67 9.10
N GLU A 108 12.10 -11.90 9.55
CA GLU A 108 13.00 -13.03 9.28
C GLU A 108 12.72 -13.71 7.92
N SER A 109 11.65 -13.33 7.23
CA SER A 109 11.29 -13.83 5.92
C SER A 109 11.73 -12.93 4.78
N ARG A 110 12.15 -13.54 3.65
CA ARG A 110 12.74 -12.83 2.50
C ARG A 110 11.88 -11.65 2.04
N TYR A 111 12.29 -10.45 2.42
CA TYR A 111 11.84 -9.22 1.77
C TYR A 111 12.35 -9.21 0.34
N VAL A 112 11.43 -9.15 -0.62
CA VAL A 112 11.75 -8.53 -1.90
C VAL A 112 11.83 -7.05 -1.61
N HIS A 113 13.03 -6.57 -1.30
CA HIS A 113 13.31 -5.14 -1.22
C HIS A 113 13.01 -4.54 -2.59
N LEU A 114 11.86 -3.85 -2.70
CA LEU A 114 11.61 -2.90 -3.79
C LEU A 114 12.58 -1.69 -3.72
N ASP A 115 13.46 -1.65 -2.71
CA ASP A 115 14.37 -0.55 -2.41
C ASP A 115 15.73 -0.66 -3.11
N GLU A 116 16.10 -1.81 -3.68
CA GLU A 116 17.44 -1.99 -4.27
C GLU A 116 17.52 -1.73 -5.78
N ASP A 117 16.37 -1.69 -6.47
CA ASP A 117 16.31 -1.34 -7.90
C ASP A 117 15.60 0.02 -8.06
N GLU A 118 16.40 1.09 -8.17
CA GLU A 118 15.89 2.44 -8.43
C GLU A 118 15.03 2.50 -9.72
N ASP A 119 15.29 1.60 -10.68
CA ASP A 119 14.53 1.47 -11.91
C ASP A 119 13.11 0.88 -11.67
N LEU A 120 12.95 -0.03 -10.70
CA LEU A 120 11.63 -0.56 -10.30
C LEU A 120 10.80 0.45 -9.51
N ILE A 121 11.42 1.43 -8.87
CA ILE A 121 10.73 2.49 -8.12
C ILE A 121 10.05 3.48 -9.08
N PHE A 122 10.68 3.80 -10.21
CA PHE A 122 10.13 4.71 -11.22
C PHE A 122 9.11 4.06 -12.16
N ASP A 123 9.27 2.78 -12.49
CA ASP A 123 8.25 2.06 -13.29
C ASP A 123 6.98 1.75 -12.47
N ASN A 124 7.06 1.82 -11.14
CA ASN A 124 5.95 1.53 -10.22
C ASN A 124 5.39 2.77 -9.49
N LEU A 125 5.38 3.94 -10.12
CA LEU A 125 4.65 5.12 -9.63
C LEU A 125 3.18 4.77 -9.28
N TRP A 126 2.60 3.77 -9.95
CA TRP A 126 1.29 3.20 -9.61
C TRP A 126 1.23 2.62 -8.17
N HIS A 127 2.21 1.81 -7.76
CA HIS A 127 2.29 1.21 -6.43
C HIS A 127 2.70 2.21 -5.34
N LEU A 128 3.45 3.26 -5.69
CA LEU A 128 3.83 4.32 -4.76
C LEU A 128 2.69 5.30 -4.42
N TYR A 129 1.79 5.59 -5.37
CA TYR A 129 0.77 6.63 -5.18
C TYR A 129 -0.67 6.11 -5.02
N SER A 130 -0.95 4.87 -5.43
CA SER A 130 -2.35 4.40 -5.58
C SER A 130 -2.72 3.24 -4.65
N MET A 131 -1.74 2.60 -4.01
CA MET A 131 -1.97 1.52 -3.04
C MET A 131 -1.21 1.82 -1.75
N PRO A 132 -1.80 1.60 -0.55
CA PRO A 132 -1.00 1.55 0.67
C PRO A 132 0.08 0.47 0.43
N HIS A 133 1.37 0.76 0.64
CA HIS A 133 2.48 -0.13 0.28
C HIS A 133 2.14 -1.61 0.53
N ILE A 134 1.80 -2.33 -0.54
CA ILE A 134 1.37 -3.73 -0.45
C ILE A 134 2.63 -4.57 -0.48
N HIS A 135 3.13 -4.90 0.70
CA HIS A 135 4.28 -5.77 0.84
C HIS A 135 3.81 -7.21 1.00
N GLN A 136 3.61 -7.91 -0.12
CA GLN A 136 3.31 -9.34 -0.08
C GLN A 136 4.53 -10.13 0.41
N ASP A 137 4.68 -10.27 1.72
CA ASP A 137 5.59 -11.25 2.29
C ASP A 137 4.95 -12.63 2.16
N ARG A 138 5.68 -13.56 1.52
CA ARG A 138 5.21 -14.90 1.11
C ARG A 138 5.64 -16.00 2.07
N ALA A 139 6.14 -15.66 3.25
CA ALA A 139 6.87 -16.64 4.02
C ALA A 139 6.07 -17.31 5.13
N ILE A 140 6.43 -18.56 5.38
CA ILE A 140 6.04 -19.28 6.59
C ILE A 140 6.96 -18.81 7.72
N GLY A 141 6.59 -17.71 8.38
CA GLY A 141 7.33 -17.20 9.54
C GLY A 141 7.18 -18.11 10.76
N LYS A 142 8.11 -18.03 11.73
CA LYS A 142 8.03 -18.77 13.02
C LYS A 142 6.70 -18.56 13.76
N THR A 143 6.04 -17.43 13.51
CA THR A 143 4.79 -17.00 14.18
C THR A 143 3.53 -17.35 13.38
N ILE A 144 3.64 -17.63 12.08
CA ILE A 144 2.50 -17.96 11.20
C ILE A 144 2.88 -19.18 10.36
N SER A 145 2.35 -20.34 10.75
CA SER A 145 2.61 -21.63 10.10
C SER A 145 1.82 -21.87 8.80
N VAL A 146 1.14 -20.85 8.31
CA VAL A 146 0.39 -20.90 7.05
C VAL A 146 0.93 -19.84 6.10
N PRO A 147 0.93 -20.13 4.79
CA PRO A 147 1.22 -19.10 3.82
C PRO A 147 0.31 -17.89 3.96
N HIS A 148 0.90 -16.70 3.83
CA HIS A 148 0.19 -15.46 3.99
C HIS A 148 0.72 -14.38 3.06
N VAL A 149 -0.01 -13.26 3.06
CA VAL A 149 0.28 -12.01 2.41
C VAL A 149 0.11 -10.92 3.46
N ALA A 150 1.15 -10.11 3.63
CA ALA A 150 1.12 -8.94 4.50
C ALA A 150 0.66 -7.69 3.73
N TYR A 151 -0.18 -6.87 4.34
CA TYR A 151 -0.55 -5.55 3.81
C TYR A 151 -0.33 -4.55 4.93
N PHE A 152 0.71 -3.72 4.86
CA PHE A 152 0.98 -2.75 5.93
C PHE A 152 1.49 -1.42 5.39
N ALA A 153 1.24 -0.36 6.15
CA ALA A 153 1.64 0.98 5.82
C ALA A 153 2.61 1.50 6.88
N TYR A 154 3.82 1.85 6.45
CA TYR A 154 4.72 2.63 7.30
C TYR A 154 4.14 4.02 7.61
N PHE A 155 3.32 4.57 6.69
CA PHE A 155 2.78 5.92 6.79
C PHE A 155 1.39 6.00 7.40
N PRO A 156 1.20 6.88 8.40
CA PRO A 156 -0.12 7.15 8.97
C PRO A 156 -1.14 7.63 7.92
N SER A 157 -0.69 8.32 6.87
CA SER A 157 -1.55 8.91 5.84
C SER A 157 -2.34 7.88 5.02
N VAL A 158 -1.83 6.65 4.88
CA VAL A 158 -2.48 5.61 4.07
C VAL A 158 -3.11 4.50 4.92
N VAL A 159 -3.02 4.60 6.25
CA VAL A 159 -3.62 3.65 7.20
C VAL A 159 -5.15 3.59 7.07
N GLU A 160 -5.80 4.68 6.67
CA GLU A 160 -7.25 4.70 6.45
C GLU A 160 -7.68 3.73 5.32
N LEU A 161 -6.82 3.48 4.33
CA LEU A 161 -7.08 2.48 3.29
C LEU A 161 -7.04 1.06 3.86
N LEU A 162 -6.10 0.78 4.75
CA LEU A 162 -6.02 -0.52 5.45
C LEU A 162 -7.16 -0.71 6.45
N GLN A 163 -7.66 0.38 7.05
CA GLN A 163 -8.88 0.33 7.85
C GLN A 163 -10.10 -0.08 6.99
N ARG A 164 -10.24 0.46 5.78
CA ARG A 164 -11.31 0.08 4.84
C ARG A 164 -11.16 -1.38 4.42
N GLU A 165 -9.95 -1.80 4.08
CA GLU A 165 -9.61 -3.19 3.76
C GLU A 165 -10.06 -4.14 4.89
N SER A 166 -9.62 -3.86 6.13
CA SER A 166 -10.01 -4.62 7.33
C SER A 166 -11.53 -4.66 7.51
N ASP A 167 -12.22 -3.55 7.31
CA ASP A 167 -13.69 -3.50 7.43
C ASP A 167 -14.38 -4.35 6.36
N MET A 168 -13.81 -4.45 5.15
CA MET A 168 -14.33 -5.33 4.10
C MET A 168 -14.11 -6.80 4.46
N TYR A 169 -12.92 -7.19 4.92
CA TYR A 169 -12.67 -8.56 5.39
C TYR A 169 -13.66 -9.00 6.47
N ARG A 170 -14.00 -8.10 7.41
CA ARG A 170 -15.05 -8.36 8.41
C ARG A 170 -16.40 -8.70 7.79
N THR A 171 -16.76 -8.01 6.70
CA THR A 171 -18.07 -8.18 6.05
C THR A 171 -18.13 -9.40 5.15
N ILE A 172 -17.03 -9.75 4.47
CA ILE A 172 -16.99 -10.87 3.53
C ILE A 172 -16.51 -12.19 4.16
N GLN A 173 -16.18 -12.18 5.47
CA GLN A 173 -15.63 -13.35 6.16
C GLN A 173 -16.51 -14.59 5.96
N GLY A 174 -15.89 -15.71 5.57
CA GLY A 174 -16.59 -16.98 5.35
C GLY A 174 -17.39 -17.08 4.05
N GLN A 175 -17.42 -16.04 3.20
CA GLN A 175 -18.22 -16.04 1.97
C GLN A 175 -17.46 -16.53 0.73
N GLY A 176 -16.16 -16.82 0.87
CA GLY A 176 -15.29 -17.21 -0.26
C GLY A 176 -15.24 -16.14 -1.36
N ILE A 177 -15.13 -14.88 -0.93
CA ILE A 177 -14.96 -13.70 -1.79
C ILE A 177 -13.49 -13.27 -1.80
N GLY A 178 -12.92 -13.12 -0.62
CA GLY A 178 -11.49 -12.92 -0.42
C GLY A 178 -10.85 -14.11 0.29
N ASP A 179 -9.54 -14.02 0.42
CA ASP A 179 -8.75 -14.94 1.23
C ASP A 179 -9.04 -14.78 2.75
N GLU A 180 -8.45 -15.64 3.58
CA GLU A 180 -8.75 -15.65 5.01
C GLU A 180 -8.03 -14.51 5.74
N PHE A 181 -8.74 -13.71 6.54
CA PHE A 181 -8.09 -12.73 7.40
C PHE A 181 -7.41 -13.43 8.59
N LEU A 182 -6.08 -13.33 8.69
CA LEU A 182 -5.31 -14.00 9.73
C LEU A 182 -5.04 -13.14 10.96
N GLY A 183 -4.97 -11.81 10.82
CA GLY A 183 -4.66 -10.94 11.95
C GLY A 183 -4.23 -9.55 11.54
N TYR A 184 -3.83 -8.75 12.53
CA TYR A 184 -3.25 -7.43 12.29
C TYR A 184 -1.74 -7.44 12.49
N ILE A 185 -1.07 -6.54 11.76
CA ILE A 185 0.36 -6.27 11.87
C ILE A 185 0.55 -5.08 12.78
N THR A 186 1.38 -5.24 13.81
CA THR A 186 1.75 -4.18 14.74
C THR A 186 3.17 -3.73 14.52
N GLU A 187 3.48 -2.50 14.91
CA GLU A 187 4.85 -2.04 15.13
C GLU A 187 5.02 -1.55 16.57
N SER A 188 6.23 -1.72 17.09
CA SER A 188 6.55 -1.38 18.48
C SER A 188 5.48 -1.92 19.45
N GLN A 189 4.98 -3.14 19.18
CA GLN A 189 3.99 -3.90 19.96
C GLN A 189 2.60 -3.26 20.12
N SER A 190 2.32 -2.07 19.59
CA SER A 190 1.10 -1.31 19.94
C SER A 190 0.37 -0.67 18.77
N ARG A 191 1.10 -0.04 17.84
CA ARG A 191 0.45 0.63 16.70
C ARG A 191 0.15 -0.39 15.62
N ILE A 192 -1.12 -0.51 15.24
CA ILE A 192 -1.54 -1.38 14.14
C ILE A 192 -1.29 -0.67 12.82
N ILE A 193 -0.39 -1.23 12.02
CA ILE A 193 0.03 -0.67 10.73
C ILE A 193 -0.44 -1.50 9.54
N GLY A 194 -1.06 -2.66 9.75
CA GLY A 194 -1.45 -3.54 8.66
C GLY A 194 -2.33 -4.71 9.02
N ILE A 195 -2.59 -5.54 8.01
CA ILE A 195 -3.37 -6.77 8.08
C ILE A 195 -2.58 -7.93 7.46
N LEU A 196 -2.88 -9.13 7.92
CA LEU A 196 -2.36 -10.39 7.40
C LEU A 196 -3.52 -11.18 6.81
N VAL A 197 -3.32 -11.68 5.60
CA VAL A 197 -4.30 -12.44 4.86
C VAL A 197 -3.67 -13.76 4.43
N GLY A 198 -4.34 -14.88 4.62
CA GLY A 198 -3.83 -16.20 4.30
C GLY A 198 -3.95 -16.50 2.82
N CYS A 199 -2.88 -16.96 2.18
CA CYS A 199 -2.96 -17.48 0.83
C CYS A 199 -3.08 -19.01 0.88
N LYS A 200 -4.10 -19.56 0.23
CA LYS A 200 -4.30 -21.03 0.20
C LYS A 200 -3.44 -21.64 -0.91
N GLY A 201 -2.39 -22.41 -0.56
CA GLY A 201 -1.52 -23.13 -1.50
C GLY A 201 -0.32 -23.78 -0.80
N SER A 202 0.37 -24.72 -1.44
CA SER A 202 1.68 -25.23 -0.97
C SER A 202 2.82 -24.26 -1.31
N GLU A 203 4.02 -24.46 -0.76
CA GLU A 203 5.20 -23.65 -1.10
C GLU A 203 5.55 -23.63 -2.60
N SER A 204 5.05 -24.61 -3.36
CA SER A 204 5.17 -24.72 -4.81
C SER A 204 3.96 -24.18 -5.61
N ASP A 205 2.83 -23.86 -4.96
CA ASP A 205 1.62 -23.31 -5.60
C ASP A 205 1.55 -21.77 -5.50
N PHE A 206 2.70 -21.13 -5.28
CA PHE A 206 2.80 -19.67 -5.16
C PHE A 206 2.96 -18.93 -6.49
N ASP A 207 2.91 -19.65 -7.61
CA ASP A 207 2.60 -19.03 -8.89
C ASP A 207 1.15 -18.53 -8.81
N GLN A 208 1.04 -17.25 -8.46
CA GLN A 208 -0.20 -16.50 -8.50
C GLN A 208 -0.57 -16.37 -9.97
N ASP A 209 -1.50 -17.20 -10.43
CA ASP A 209 -2.00 -17.08 -11.78
C ASP A 209 -2.87 -15.82 -11.85
N ILE A 210 -2.29 -14.79 -12.46
CA ILE A 210 -3.07 -13.65 -12.97
C ILE A 210 -4.09 -14.26 -13.93
N PRO A 211 -5.39 -14.01 -13.72
CA PRO A 211 -6.42 -14.69 -14.49
C PRO A 211 -6.24 -14.45 -15.99
N GLY A 212 -6.44 -15.51 -16.77
CA GLY A 212 -6.51 -15.46 -18.22
C GLY A 212 -7.92 -15.16 -18.72
N ALA A 213 -8.09 -15.17 -20.04
CA ALA A 213 -9.42 -15.02 -20.65
C ALA A 213 -10.37 -16.18 -20.30
N GLU A 214 -9.81 -17.37 -20.05
CA GLU A 214 -10.51 -18.56 -19.58
C GLU A 214 -11.13 -18.41 -18.19
N ASP A 215 -10.59 -17.50 -17.36
CA ASP A 215 -11.01 -17.31 -15.96
C ASP A 215 -12.11 -16.26 -15.79
N ILE A 216 -12.53 -15.59 -16.87
CA ILE A 216 -13.55 -14.53 -16.83
C ILE A 216 -14.81 -15.01 -16.07
N GLY A 217 -15.26 -16.23 -16.32
CA GLY A 217 -16.44 -16.79 -15.63
C GLY A 217 -16.24 -16.95 -14.12
N ALA A 218 -15.03 -17.33 -13.68
CA ALA A 218 -14.69 -17.43 -12.26
C ALA A 218 -14.63 -16.04 -11.61
N CYS A 219 -14.00 -15.07 -12.28
CA CYS A 219 -13.92 -13.66 -11.84
C CYS A 219 -15.31 -13.02 -11.74
N GLN A 220 -16.18 -13.22 -12.73
CA GLN A 220 -17.58 -12.76 -12.69
C GLN A 220 -18.37 -13.41 -11.55
N SER A 221 -18.12 -14.70 -11.30
CA SER A 221 -18.78 -15.43 -10.20
C SER A 221 -18.44 -14.82 -8.83
N VAL A 222 -17.15 -14.61 -8.53
CA VAL A 222 -16.75 -14.01 -7.24
C VAL A 222 -17.20 -12.56 -7.11
N LEU A 223 -17.16 -11.80 -8.21
CA LEU A 223 -17.66 -10.43 -8.25
C LEU A 223 -19.18 -10.38 -7.99
N SER A 224 -19.95 -11.30 -8.55
CA SER A 224 -21.39 -11.40 -8.29
C SER A 224 -21.70 -11.68 -6.81
N LYS A 225 -20.86 -12.50 -6.13
CA LYS A 225 -20.99 -12.69 -4.67
C LYS A 225 -20.79 -11.37 -3.92
N LEU A 226 -19.80 -10.57 -4.29
CA LEU A 226 -19.55 -9.26 -3.70
C LEU A 226 -20.74 -8.31 -3.92
N GLN A 227 -21.28 -8.26 -5.13
CA GLN A 227 -22.40 -7.40 -5.50
C GLN A 227 -23.72 -7.77 -4.81
N ARG A 228 -23.93 -9.06 -4.49
CA ARG A 228 -25.08 -9.50 -3.67
C ARG A 228 -25.05 -8.94 -2.24
N LEU A 229 -23.89 -8.47 -1.78
CA LEU A 229 -23.75 -7.75 -0.50
C LEU A 229 -23.95 -6.24 -0.66
N GLY A 230 -24.31 -5.76 -1.85
CA GLY A 230 -24.40 -4.33 -2.16
C GLY A 230 -23.04 -3.65 -2.27
N ILE A 231 -21.96 -4.40 -2.51
CA ILE A 231 -20.60 -3.88 -2.56
C ILE A 231 -20.10 -3.91 -4.01
N SER A 232 -19.59 -2.77 -4.50
CA SER A 232 -18.79 -2.73 -5.72
C SER A 232 -17.30 -2.73 -5.40
N LEU A 233 -16.50 -3.46 -6.16
CA LEU A 233 -15.04 -3.41 -6.16
C LEU A 233 -14.49 -2.05 -6.63
N GLY A 234 -15.23 -1.38 -7.52
CA GLY A 234 -14.85 -0.15 -8.19
C GLY A 234 -14.33 -0.43 -9.59
N THR A 235 -13.03 -0.28 -9.79
CA THR A 235 -12.40 -0.56 -11.08
C THR A 235 -11.82 -1.96 -11.09
N VAL A 236 -12.21 -2.74 -12.08
CA VAL A 236 -11.78 -4.13 -12.25
C VAL A 236 -10.53 -4.18 -13.12
N TRP A 237 -9.53 -4.92 -12.63
CA TRP A 237 -8.30 -5.27 -13.35
C TRP A 237 -8.03 -6.76 -13.19
N PRO A 238 -7.28 -7.42 -14.10
CA PRO A 238 -6.88 -8.82 -13.92
C PRO A 238 -6.25 -9.08 -12.54
N GLU A 239 -5.40 -8.17 -12.07
CA GLU A 239 -4.67 -8.24 -10.79
C GLU A 239 -5.58 -8.05 -9.56
N SER A 240 -6.83 -7.61 -9.77
CA SER A 240 -7.84 -7.53 -8.71
C SER A 240 -8.32 -8.91 -8.28
N PHE A 241 -8.03 -9.95 -9.07
CA PHE A 241 -8.43 -11.32 -8.80
C PHE A 241 -7.21 -12.23 -8.71
N TRP A 242 -7.37 -13.31 -7.98
CA TRP A 242 -6.44 -14.44 -7.93
C TRP A 242 -7.17 -15.72 -8.28
N ILE A 243 -6.55 -16.56 -9.09
CA ILE A 243 -7.07 -17.88 -9.44
C ILE A 243 -6.28 -18.93 -8.68
N ARG A 244 -6.99 -19.82 -7.97
CA ARG A 244 -6.41 -21.00 -7.33
C ARG A 244 -7.37 -22.18 -7.42
N ASN A 245 -6.91 -23.33 -7.89
CA ASN A 245 -7.75 -24.53 -8.05
C ASN A 245 -9.07 -24.24 -8.81
N ASN A 246 -8.99 -23.47 -9.90
CA ASN A 246 -10.13 -23.00 -10.71
C ASN A 246 -11.17 -22.17 -9.92
N LYS A 247 -10.76 -21.52 -8.83
CA LYS A 247 -11.61 -20.61 -8.04
C LYS A 247 -10.98 -19.24 -7.98
N ALA A 248 -11.78 -18.22 -8.27
CA ALA A 248 -11.39 -16.83 -8.14
C ALA A 248 -11.64 -16.30 -6.72
N THR A 249 -10.70 -15.51 -6.23
CA THR A 249 -10.82 -14.64 -5.04
C THR A 249 -10.41 -13.22 -5.40
N ILE A 250 -10.92 -12.23 -4.68
CA ILE A 250 -10.53 -10.81 -4.84
C ILE A 250 -9.32 -10.52 -3.94
N SER A 251 -8.31 -9.83 -4.48
CA SER A 251 -6.99 -9.63 -3.87
C SER A 251 -6.86 -8.34 -3.02
N SER A 252 -7.72 -7.36 -3.26
CA SER A 252 -7.70 -6.05 -2.60
C SER A 252 -9.08 -5.41 -2.58
N PHE A 253 -9.49 -4.88 -1.43
CA PHE A 253 -10.80 -4.27 -1.18
C PHE A 253 -10.74 -2.76 -0.83
N ALA A 254 -9.56 -2.14 -0.89
CA ALA A 254 -9.33 -0.78 -0.40
C ALA A 254 -10.16 0.28 -1.15
N THR A 255 -10.54 -0.03 -2.38
CA THR A 255 -11.36 0.81 -3.27
C THR A 255 -12.84 0.44 -3.28
N CYS A 256 -13.24 -0.59 -2.51
CA CYS A 256 -14.63 -1.04 -2.48
C CYS A 256 -15.57 0.06 -1.96
N VAL A 257 -16.75 0.12 -2.57
CA VAL A 257 -17.83 1.03 -2.19
C VAL A 257 -19.02 0.19 -1.74
N ARG A 258 -19.51 0.45 -0.53
CA ARG A 258 -20.75 -0.15 -0.01
C ARG A 258 -21.96 0.62 -0.52
N ASP A 259 -23.11 -0.03 -0.50
CA ASP A 259 -24.39 0.52 -0.96
C ASP A 259 -24.30 1.06 -2.40
N ALA A 260 -23.53 0.35 -3.22
CA ALA A 260 -23.34 0.70 -4.62
C ALA A 260 -24.68 0.53 -5.37
N ASN A 261 -25.01 1.49 -6.23
CA ASN A 261 -26.21 1.37 -7.04
C ASN A 261 -26.06 0.27 -8.10
N VAL A 262 -27.20 -0.32 -8.50
CA VAL A 262 -27.27 -1.43 -9.45
C VAL A 262 -26.53 -1.12 -10.76
N GLN A 263 -26.67 0.11 -11.28
CA GLN A 263 -26.01 0.53 -12.52
C GLN A 263 -24.47 0.53 -12.40
N ALA A 264 -23.91 0.90 -11.25
CA ALA A 264 -22.48 0.83 -11.00
C ALA A 264 -21.99 -0.62 -11.00
N MET A 265 -22.71 -1.52 -10.31
CA MET A 265 -22.39 -2.95 -10.26
C MET A 265 -22.54 -3.64 -11.63
N GLU A 266 -23.55 -3.27 -12.44
CA GLU A 266 -23.68 -3.79 -13.80
C GLU A 266 -22.55 -3.34 -14.73
N ARG A 267 -22.11 -2.08 -14.62
CA ARG A 267 -20.96 -1.57 -15.38
C ARG A 267 -19.68 -2.27 -15.00
N GLU A 268 -19.49 -2.50 -13.71
CA GLU A 268 -18.36 -3.25 -13.16
C GLU A 268 -18.34 -4.69 -13.68
N MET A 269 -19.48 -5.39 -13.65
CA MET A 269 -19.60 -6.76 -14.18
C MET A 269 -19.24 -6.82 -15.67
N LYS A 270 -19.72 -5.87 -16.46
CA LYS A 270 -19.38 -5.73 -17.89
C LYS A 270 -17.94 -5.27 -18.14
N SER A 271 -17.22 -4.83 -17.12
CA SER A 271 -15.83 -4.40 -17.26
C SER A 271 -14.84 -5.56 -17.10
N VAL A 272 -15.26 -6.67 -16.48
CA VAL A 272 -14.45 -7.88 -16.32
C VAL A 272 -13.93 -8.34 -17.68
N GLU A 273 -14.83 -8.65 -18.63
CA GLU A 273 -14.45 -9.09 -19.99
C GLU A 273 -13.51 -8.11 -20.70
N ARG A 274 -13.73 -6.80 -20.52
CA ARG A 274 -12.88 -5.76 -21.11
C ARG A 274 -11.49 -5.72 -20.50
N ALA A 275 -11.37 -5.97 -19.20
CA ALA A 275 -10.10 -5.97 -18.49
C ALA A 275 -9.16 -7.10 -18.97
N PHE A 276 -9.72 -8.22 -19.45
CA PHE A 276 -8.95 -9.36 -19.98
C PHE A 276 -8.76 -9.32 -21.50
N ALA A 277 -9.59 -8.59 -22.26
CA ALA A 277 -9.49 -8.51 -23.72
C ALA A 277 -8.41 -7.53 -24.22
N ASP A 278 -8.11 -6.49 -23.44
CA ASP A 278 -7.07 -5.50 -23.72
C ASP A 278 -6.46 -5.07 -22.38
N PRO A 279 -5.59 -5.91 -21.78
CA PRO A 279 -4.92 -5.55 -20.55
C PRO A 279 -4.09 -4.30 -20.85
N LEU A 280 -4.52 -3.16 -20.33
CA LEU A 280 -3.79 -1.90 -20.43
C LEU A 280 -2.38 -2.10 -19.87
N ASP A 281 -1.42 -2.38 -20.75
CA ASP A 281 -0.03 -2.47 -20.35
C ASP A 281 0.47 -1.06 -20.05
N VAL A 282 0.51 -0.72 -18.76
CA VAL A 282 0.97 0.57 -18.28
C VAL A 282 2.43 0.83 -18.68
N ARG A 283 3.20 -0.23 -18.96
CA ARG A 283 4.56 -0.16 -19.51
C ARG A 283 4.59 0.46 -20.92
N ASN A 284 3.47 0.42 -21.65
CA ASN A 284 3.32 0.96 -23.00
C ASN A 284 2.68 2.35 -23.07
N LEU A 285 2.48 3.06 -21.96
CA LEU A 285 2.04 4.46 -22.01
C LEU A 285 3.12 5.33 -22.68
N SER A 286 2.76 6.07 -23.73
CA SER A 286 3.66 7.03 -24.36
C SER A 286 4.09 8.11 -23.36
N LYS A 287 5.29 8.68 -23.60
CA LYS A 287 5.87 9.73 -22.76
C LYS A 287 4.92 10.92 -22.61
N GLU A 288 4.26 11.38 -23.69
CA GLU A 288 3.29 12.49 -23.59
C GLU A 288 2.11 12.17 -22.68
N LEU A 289 1.62 10.92 -22.66
CA LEU A 289 0.47 10.56 -21.85
C LEU A 289 0.82 10.49 -20.36
N ARG A 290 2.05 10.04 -20.04
CA ARG A 290 2.60 10.10 -18.68
C ARG A 290 2.66 11.55 -18.19
N GLU A 291 3.22 12.44 -19.01
CA GLU A 291 3.34 13.88 -18.69
C GLU A 291 1.97 14.56 -18.50
N GLN A 292 0.96 14.19 -19.29
CA GLN A 292 -0.41 14.73 -19.14
C GLN A 292 -1.12 14.24 -17.88
N VAL A 293 -0.99 12.97 -17.51
CA VAL A 293 -1.53 12.44 -16.26
C VAL A 293 -0.88 13.13 -15.06
N GLU A 294 0.43 13.36 -15.11
CA GLU A 294 1.15 14.13 -14.09
C GLU A 294 0.74 15.60 -14.03
N ALA A 295 0.44 16.23 -15.16
CA ALA A 295 -0.03 17.62 -15.20
C ALA A 295 -1.42 17.78 -14.57
N ILE A 296 -2.33 16.83 -14.83
CA ILE A 296 -3.66 16.78 -14.20
C ILE A 296 -3.51 16.56 -12.68
N PHE A 297 -2.64 15.64 -12.28
CA PHE A 297 -2.31 15.37 -10.88
C PHE A 297 -1.79 16.62 -10.15
N ARG A 298 -0.93 17.41 -10.80
CA ARG A 298 -0.39 18.67 -10.26
C ARG A 298 -1.44 19.78 -10.15
N ARG A 299 -2.34 19.89 -11.14
CA ARG A 299 -3.34 20.97 -11.22
C ARG A 299 -4.42 20.85 -10.15
N ASP A 300 -4.93 19.64 -9.91
CA ASP A 300 -6.20 19.49 -9.19
C ASP A 300 -6.03 19.23 -7.67
N GLY A 301 -4.80 19.05 -7.17
CA GLY A 301 -4.45 19.05 -5.74
C GLY A 301 -5.16 18.01 -4.85
N LYS A 302 -6.10 17.25 -5.41
CA LYS A 302 -6.92 16.21 -4.82
C LYS A 302 -7.26 15.23 -5.93
N LEU A 303 -6.48 14.18 -6.03
CA LEU A 303 -6.93 13.01 -6.76
C LEU A 303 -7.78 12.18 -5.80
N HIS A 304 -9.10 12.30 -5.93
CA HIS A 304 -9.96 11.19 -5.54
C HIS A 304 -9.42 10.00 -6.35
N GLN A 305 -9.00 8.91 -5.72
CA GLN A 305 -8.46 7.74 -6.45
C GLN A 305 -9.35 7.37 -7.66
N VAL A 306 -10.65 7.59 -7.51
CA VAL A 306 -11.72 7.53 -8.53
C VAL A 306 -11.46 8.37 -9.80
N VAL A 307 -10.75 9.49 -9.78
CA VAL A 307 -10.45 10.33 -10.97
C VAL A 307 -9.24 9.81 -11.77
N ILE A 308 -8.24 9.18 -11.14
CA ILE A 308 -7.26 8.35 -11.87
C ILE A 308 -8.01 7.17 -12.52
N PHE A 309 -8.97 6.58 -11.81
CA PHE A 309 -9.82 5.50 -12.33
C PHE A 309 -10.82 5.95 -13.43
N GLN A 310 -11.39 7.16 -13.35
CA GLN A 310 -12.41 7.69 -14.29
C GLN A 310 -11.83 8.46 -15.48
N GLY A 311 -10.69 9.15 -15.32
CA GLY A 311 -10.01 9.84 -16.42
C GLY A 311 -9.58 8.90 -17.55
N ARG A 312 -9.38 7.61 -17.24
CA ARG A 312 -9.10 6.54 -18.21
C ARG A 312 -10.32 6.09 -19.03
N SER A 313 -11.54 6.34 -18.57
CA SER A 313 -12.78 5.99 -19.30
C SER A 313 -13.16 7.01 -20.40
N HIS A 314 -12.58 8.23 -20.39
CA HIS A 314 -13.06 9.31 -21.26
C HIS A 314 -12.49 9.31 -22.69
N LYS A 315 -11.47 8.48 -23.01
CA LYS A 315 -10.89 8.45 -24.36
C LYS A 315 -11.60 7.54 -25.36
N TYR A 316 -12.44 6.60 -24.91
CA TYR A 316 -13.19 5.74 -25.85
C TYR A 316 -14.49 6.35 -26.38
N HIS A 317 -14.98 7.45 -25.81
CA HIS A 317 -16.11 8.18 -26.39
C HIS A 317 -15.70 9.24 -27.42
N LEU A 318 -14.42 9.59 -27.52
CA LEU A 318 -13.93 10.61 -28.47
C LEU A 318 -13.12 10.04 -29.65
N SER A 319 -12.93 8.72 -29.74
CA SER A 319 -12.32 8.08 -30.92
C SER A 319 -13.33 7.42 -31.87
N LYS A 320 -14.64 7.71 -31.70
CA LYS A 320 -15.72 7.34 -32.63
C LYS A 320 -16.67 8.51 -32.94
N CYS A 321 -16.12 9.72 -33.02
CA CYS A 321 -16.67 10.82 -33.80
C CYS A 321 -15.57 11.37 -34.70
#